data_AF-A0A2T4UDL8-F1
#
_entry.id   AF-A0A2T4UDL8-F1
#
_cell.length_a   1.000
_cell.length_b   1.000
_cell.length_c   1.000
_cell.angle_alpha   90.00
_cell.angle_beta   90.00
_cell.angle_gamma   90.00
#
_symmetry.space_group_name_H-M   'P 1'
#
loop_
_entity.id
_entity.type
_entity.pdbx_description
1 polymer ?
#
loop_
_entity_poly.entity_id
_entity_poly.type
_entity_poly.pdbx_seq_one_letter_code
_entity_poly.pdbx_strand_id
1 'polypeptide(L)'
;MLRLLTPEPFRGDQIAAGAVALTVLVGLLSLRLQDDLGAGGRLAITVVVLALLTTIAWRSPTEPTSPRGYQVALYLCTWFLTLVALRDVVELLDAELAQATTLLWTSAVLMAVAVVWARARYTAALTLLAALSGIVLVLSAAETVGDPSPAGYRRLLLVCAVVLALVALARRDRRPAHAAQLANAAGVAVGAILASAALEGVGFLLRLAGGPAGGVEVGLGTGWELLGLAAGFGLVAYGAVDEHRGPVVVGIVVLAEWLLVVGADGGLVGWPLVLAAGSLFLLVVGLRPATPLPPPPGEPDLPDTPLPLPWRRDRS
;
A
#
# COMPACT_ATOMS: atom_id res chain seq x y z
N MET A 1 -13.75 25.16 24.42
CA MET A 1 -14.13 23.93 23.68
C MET A 1 -12.98 23.31 22.89
N LEU A 2 -12.28 24.00 21.98
CA LEU A 2 -11.25 23.38 21.11
C LEU A 2 -10.06 22.69 21.83
N ARG A 3 -9.73 23.08 23.07
CA ARG A 3 -8.70 22.38 23.87
C ARG A 3 -9.07 20.94 24.21
N LEU A 4 -10.37 20.62 24.33
CA LEU A 4 -10.86 19.26 24.62
C LEU A 4 -10.61 18.28 23.47
N LEU A 5 -10.39 18.77 22.25
CA LEU A 5 -10.13 17.95 21.06
C LEU A 5 -8.64 17.80 20.74
N THR A 6 -7.76 18.30 21.62
CA THR A 6 -6.32 18.12 21.47
C THR A 6 -5.91 16.88 22.26
N PRO A 7 -5.57 15.76 21.60
CA PRO A 7 -5.24 14.53 22.30
C PRO A 7 -3.94 14.72 23.09
N GLU A 8 -3.99 14.41 24.39
CA GLU A 8 -2.79 14.33 25.21
C GLU A 8 -1.96 13.11 24.79
N PRO A 9 -0.63 13.20 24.67
CA PRO A 9 0.19 12.13 24.09
C PRO A 9 0.04 10.77 24.78
N PHE A 10 -0.22 10.74 26.09
CA PHE A 10 -0.37 9.51 26.87
C PHE A 10 -1.75 8.85 26.73
N ARG A 11 -2.74 9.54 26.16
CA ARG A 11 -4.08 9.01 25.86
C ARG A 11 -4.25 8.62 24.39
N GLY A 12 -3.20 8.81 23.58
CA GLY A 12 -3.24 8.58 22.14
C GLY A 12 -3.78 7.19 21.77
N ASP A 13 -3.29 6.15 22.43
CA ASP A 13 -3.66 4.76 22.11
C ASP A 13 -5.14 4.47 22.42
N GLN A 14 -5.67 5.01 23.52
CA GLN A 14 -7.09 4.90 23.86
C GLN A 14 -7.97 5.63 22.83
N ILE A 15 -7.53 6.81 22.38
CA ILE A 15 -8.23 7.58 21.35
C ILE A 15 -8.22 6.84 20.01
N ALA A 16 -7.09 6.25 19.62
CA ALA A 16 -7.00 5.45 18.40
C ALA A 16 -7.89 4.20 18.48
N ALA A 17 -7.90 3.49 19.61
CA ALA A 17 -8.79 2.33 19.80
C ALA A 17 -10.27 2.75 19.65
N GLY A 18 -10.67 3.86 20.27
CA GLY A 18 -12.02 4.41 20.11
C GLY A 18 -12.33 4.84 18.68
N ALA A 19 -11.38 5.48 17.98
CA ALA A 19 -11.53 5.88 16.59
C ALA A 19 -11.69 4.68 15.64
N VAL A 20 -10.92 3.61 15.85
CA VAL A 20 -11.04 2.36 15.09
C VAL A 20 -12.40 1.73 15.34
N ALA A 21 -12.81 1.56 16.60
CA ALA A 21 -14.11 0.99 16.95
C ALA A 21 -15.28 1.81 16.34
N LEU A 22 -15.20 3.14 16.42
CA LEU A 22 -16.19 4.04 15.83
C LEU A 22 -16.21 3.95 14.29
N THR A 23 -15.04 3.85 13.66
CA THR A 23 -14.93 3.66 12.20
C THR A 23 -15.58 2.35 11.76
N VAL A 24 -15.32 1.26 12.49
CA VAL A 24 -15.94 -0.05 12.24
C VAL A 24 -17.45 0.01 12.45
N LEU A 25 -17.92 0.67 13.50
CA LEU A 25 -19.35 0.87 13.74
C LEU A 25 -20.03 1.59 12.56
N VAL A 26 -19.44 2.70 12.08
CA VAL A 26 -19.98 3.41 10.91
C VAL A 26 -19.99 2.51 9.67
N GLY A 27 -18.90 1.78 9.41
CA GLY A 27 -18.86 0.82 8.29
C GLY A 27 -19.93 -0.27 8.41
N LEU A 28 -20.17 -0.80 9.61
CA LEU A 28 -21.23 -1.78 9.87
C LEU A 28 -22.63 -1.19 9.70
N LEU A 29 -22.87 0.04 10.17
CA LEU A 29 -24.14 0.73 9.96
C LEU A 29 -24.40 0.95 8.46
N SER A 30 -23.39 1.38 7.70
CA SER A 30 -23.50 1.55 6.25
C SER A 30 -23.81 0.25 5.51
N LEU A 31 -23.35 -0.89 6.01
CA LEU A 31 -23.62 -2.21 5.42
C LEU A 31 -24.95 -2.83 5.87
N ARG A 32 -25.29 -2.69 7.15
CA ARG A 32 -26.44 -3.37 7.77
C ARG A 32 -27.74 -2.62 7.61
N LEU A 33 -27.71 -1.30 7.59
CA LEU A 33 -28.89 -0.44 7.47
C LEU A 33 -29.06 0.09 6.05
N GLN A 34 -28.51 -0.59 5.04
CA GLN A 34 -28.62 -0.12 3.66
C GLN A 34 -30.08 -0.04 3.19
N ASP A 35 -30.93 -0.97 3.64
CA ASP A 35 -32.35 -1.06 3.29
C ASP A 35 -33.24 -0.21 4.22
N ASP A 36 -32.85 -0.03 5.48
CA ASP A 36 -33.63 0.70 6.49
C ASP A 36 -33.32 2.20 6.55
N LEU A 37 -32.07 2.58 6.25
CA LEU A 37 -31.57 3.94 6.30
C LEU A 37 -31.04 4.32 4.92
N GLY A 38 -31.74 5.21 4.22
CA GLY A 38 -31.33 5.66 2.89
C GLY A 38 -29.91 6.26 2.87
N ALA A 39 -29.27 6.26 1.70
CA ALA A 39 -27.90 6.72 1.49
C ALA A 39 -27.59 8.08 2.14
N GLY A 40 -28.51 9.05 2.05
CA GLY A 40 -28.35 10.37 2.66
C GLY A 40 -28.21 10.33 4.19
N GLY A 41 -28.94 9.45 4.88
CA GLY A 41 -28.84 9.30 6.33
C GLY A 41 -27.51 8.67 6.75
N ARG A 42 -27.08 7.63 6.03
CA ARG A 42 -25.78 6.96 6.26
C ARG A 42 -24.61 7.90 5.97
N LEU A 43 -24.70 8.68 4.89
CA LEU A 43 -23.73 9.71 4.54
C LEU A 43 -23.63 10.77 5.63
N ALA A 44 -24.75 11.26 6.17
CA ALA A 44 -24.76 12.25 7.24
C ALA A 44 -24.03 11.76 8.50
N ILE A 45 -24.31 10.52 8.93
CA ILE A 45 -23.61 9.89 10.07
C ILE A 45 -22.11 9.78 9.78
N THR A 46 -21.75 9.27 8.60
CA THR A 46 -20.36 9.08 8.19
C THR A 46 -19.59 10.40 8.16
N VAL A 47 -20.17 11.46 7.58
CA VAL A 47 -19.54 12.79 7.49
C VAL A 47 -19.33 13.41 8.86
N VAL A 48 -20.29 13.26 9.79
CA VAL A 48 -20.12 13.77 11.17
C VAL A 48 -18.94 13.08 11.86
N VAL A 49 -18.85 11.75 11.76
CA VAL A 49 -17.74 10.98 12.36
C VAL A 49 -16.42 11.29 11.65
N LEU A 50 -16.42 11.38 10.33
CA LEU A 50 -15.25 11.74 9.52
C LEU A 50 -14.73 13.13 9.92
N ALA A 51 -15.59 14.12 10.06
CA ALA A 51 -15.22 15.47 10.47
C ALA A 51 -14.61 15.49 11.88
N LEU A 52 -15.20 14.74 12.82
CA LEU A 52 -14.69 14.58 14.17
C LEU A 52 -13.28 13.98 14.16
N LEU A 53 -13.10 12.81 13.53
CA LEU A 53 -11.80 12.12 13.50
C LEU A 53 -10.74 12.92 12.73
N THR A 54 -11.11 13.58 11.63
CA THR A 54 -10.23 14.48 10.87
C THR A 54 -9.77 15.63 11.75
N THR A 55 -10.66 16.22 12.54
CA THR A 55 -10.31 17.32 13.45
C THR A 55 -9.34 16.86 14.53
N ILE A 56 -9.59 15.71 15.16
CA ILE A 56 -8.70 15.13 16.18
C ILE A 56 -7.33 14.82 15.57
N ALA A 57 -7.32 14.17 14.40
CA ALA A 57 -6.11 13.84 13.65
C ALA A 57 -5.29 15.10 13.29
N TRP A 58 -5.95 16.16 12.84
CA TRP A 58 -5.31 17.42 12.47
C TRP A 58 -4.74 18.18 13.68
N ARG A 59 -5.42 18.07 14.83
CA ARG A 59 -4.99 18.69 16.10
C ARG A 59 -3.94 17.87 16.84
N SER A 60 -3.73 16.61 16.47
CA SER A 60 -2.67 15.80 17.07
C SER A 60 -1.29 16.46 16.88
N PRO A 61 -0.45 16.53 17.93
CA PRO A 61 0.90 17.09 17.84
C PRO A 61 1.74 16.30 16.83
N THR A 62 2.43 16.99 15.92
CA THR A 62 3.30 16.30 14.94
C THR A 62 4.64 15.99 15.56
N GLU A 63 5.09 14.75 15.38
CA GLU A 63 6.46 14.38 15.75
C GLU A 63 7.41 14.63 14.58
N PRO A 64 8.66 15.07 14.83
CA PRO A 64 9.56 15.49 13.76
C PRO A 64 10.06 14.33 12.87
N THR A 65 10.13 13.11 13.40
CA THR A 65 10.83 11.98 12.78
C THR A 65 9.88 10.96 12.15
N SER A 66 8.80 10.60 12.84
CA SER A 66 7.80 9.64 12.36
C SER A 66 6.50 9.81 13.15
N PRO A 67 5.31 9.70 12.52
CA PRO A 67 4.05 9.72 13.25
C PRO A 67 3.95 8.53 14.21
N ARG A 68 3.39 8.77 15.40
CA ARG A 68 3.09 7.71 16.37
C ARG A 68 2.02 6.76 15.85
N GLY A 69 1.99 5.53 16.34
CA GLY A 69 1.02 4.51 15.94
C GLY A 69 -0.44 5.00 16.00
N TYR A 70 -0.83 5.68 17.08
CA TYR A 70 -2.19 6.22 17.23
C TYR A 70 -2.54 7.28 16.17
N GLN A 71 -1.55 8.07 15.70
CA GLN A 71 -1.76 9.09 14.67
C GLN A 71 -1.98 8.41 13.31
N VAL A 72 -1.16 7.41 13.01
CA VAL A 72 -1.33 6.59 11.81
C VAL A 72 -2.72 5.93 11.80
N ALA A 73 -3.17 5.39 12.93
CA ALA A 73 -4.51 4.83 13.06
C ALA A 73 -5.61 5.87 12.76
N LEU A 74 -5.51 7.08 13.34
CA LEU A 74 -6.45 8.16 13.05
C LEU A 74 -6.47 8.53 11.56
N TYR A 75 -5.30 8.64 10.91
CA TYR A 75 -5.24 8.96 9.48
C TYR A 75 -5.86 7.86 8.62
N LEU A 76 -5.61 6.59 8.94
CA LEU A 76 -6.23 5.45 8.26
C LEU A 76 -7.75 5.43 8.46
N CYS A 77 -8.25 5.69 9.66
CA CYS A 77 -9.68 5.83 9.93
C CYS A 77 -10.32 6.94 9.09
N THR A 78 -9.67 8.11 8.99
CA THR A 78 -10.19 9.21 8.15
C THR A 78 -10.22 8.84 6.67
N TRP A 79 -9.20 8.14 6.17
CA TRP A 79 -9.17 7.68 4.78
C TRP A 79 -10.26 6.63 4.51
N PHE A 80 -10.46 5.68 5.43
CA PHE A 80 -11.50 4.66 5.31
C PHE A 80 -12.91 5.26 5.38
N LEU A 81 -13.16 6.16 6.33
CA LEU A 81 -14.46 6.86 6.39
C LEU A 81 -14.72 7.72 5.15
N THR A 82 -13.66 8.26 4.52
CA THR A 82 -13.80 8.93 3.22
C THR A 82 -14.29 7.94 2.16
N LEU A 83 -13.76 6.72 2.11
CA LEU A 83 -14.21 5.66 1.21
C LEU A 83 -15.69 5.30 1.45
N VAL A 84 -16.10 5.15 2.72
CA VAL A 84 -17.51 4.89 3.08
C VAL A 84 -18.41 6.04 2.63
N ALA A 85 -18.02 7.29 2.89
CA ALA A 85 -18.78 8.46 2.46
C ALA A 85 -18.92 8.53 0.94
N LEU A 86 -17.84 8.24 0.19
CA LEU A 86 -17.87 8.23 -1.27
C LEU A 86 -18.83 7.18 -1.82
N ARG A 87 -18.90 5.99 -1.21
CA ARG A 87 -19.89 4.97 -1.57
C ARG A 87 -21.31 5.50 -1.40
N ASP A 88 -21.63 6.09 -0.26
CA ASP A 88 -22.98 6.63 -0.02
C ASP A 88 -23.29 7.82 -0.96
N VAL A 89 -22.28 8.61 -1.35
CA VAL A 89 -22.44 9.65 -2.40
C VAL A 89 -22.75 9.02 -3.76
N VAL A 90 -22.05 7.94 -4.15
CA VAL A 90 -22.32 7.23 -5.42
C VAL A 90 -23.77 6.74 -5.46
N GLU A 91 -24.25 6.14 -4.36
CA GLU A 91 -25.63 5.66 -4.24
C GLU A 91 -26.64 6.81 -4.26
N LEU A 92 -26.36 7.92 -3.58
CA LEU A 92 -27.25 9.09 -3.56
C LEU A 92 -27.36 9.78 -4.93
N LEU A 93 -26.27 9.77 -5.69
CA LEU A 93 -26.28 10.29 -7.07
C LEU A 93 -27.10 9.40 -8.01
N ASP A 94 -27.59 8.25 -7.53
CA ASP A 94 -28.40 7.24 -8.24
C ASP A 94 -27.88 7.01 -9.67
N ALA A 95 -26.56 7.04 -9.77
CA ALA A 95 -25.99 7.47 -11.00
C ALA A 95 -25.95 6.27 -11.94
N GLU A 96 -26.75 6.32 -12.99
CA GLU A 96 -26.54 5.59 -14.27
C GLU A 96 -25.17 5.92 -14.92
N LEU A 97 -24.23 6.49 -14.17
CA LEU A 97 -22.85 6.66 -14.56
C LEU A 97 -22.22 5.29 -14.77
N ALA A 98 -21.50 5.16 -15.87
CA ALA A 98 -20.64 4.00 -16.12
C ALA A 98 -19.72 3.76 -14.91
N GLN A 99 -19.56 2.49 -14.53
CA GLN A 99 -18.74 2.04 -13.41
C GLN A 99 -17.32 2.65 -13.45
N ALA A 100 -16.73 2.72 -14.65
CA ALA A 100 -15.44 3.35 -14.91
C ALA A 100 -15.37 4.81 -14.44
N THR A 101 -16.38 5.61 -14.78
CA THR A 101 -16.45 7.03 -14.38
C THR A 101 -16.54 7.16 -12.87
N THR A 102 -17.34 6.30 -12.23
CA THR A 102 -17.46 6.29 -10.77
C THR A 102 -16.15 5.94 -10.07
N LEU A 103 -15.45 4.90 -10.55
CA LEU A 103 -14.14 4.53 -10.02
C LEU A 103 -13.09 5.61 -10.26
N LEU A 104 -13.14 6.30 -11.41
CA LEU A 104 -12.22 7.38 -11.75
C LEU A 104 -12.26 8.50 -10.70
N TRP A 105 -13.44 9.09 -10.44
CA TRP A 105 -13.49 10.24 -9.53
C TRP A 105 -13.34 9.82 -8.06
N THR A 106 -13.87 8.66 -7.65
CA THR A 106 -13.71 8.18 -6.26
C THR A 106 -12.26 7.85 -5.94
N SER A 107 -11.53 7.19 -6.84
CA SER A 107 -10.10 6.92 -6.67
C SER A 107 -9.26 8.20 -6.70
N ALA A 108 -9.64 9.21 -7.48
CA ALA A 108 -9.00 10.53 -7.47
C ALA A 108 -9.12 11.20 -6.10
N VAL A 109 -10.31 11.18 -5.49
CA VAL A 109 -10.54 11.75 -4.15
C VAL A 109 -9.76 10.97 -3.09
N LEU A 110 -9.81 9.63 -3.12
CA LEU A 110 -9.06 8.80 -2.17
C LEU A 110 -7.54 8.99 -2.29
N MET A 111 -7.02 9.11 -3.51
CA MET A 111 -5.62 9.44 -3.75
C MET A 111 -5.28 10.82 -3.19
N ALA A 112 -6.11 11.83 -3.46
CA ALA A 112 -5.87 13.20 -2.99
C ALA A 112 -5.82 13.27 -1.45
N VAL A 113 -6.79 12.66 -0.76
CA VAL A 113 -6.82 12.60 0.71
C VAL A 113 -5.59 11.89 1.26
N ALA A 114 -5.21 10.74 0.70
CA ALA A 114 -4.03 10.00 1.11
C ALA A 114 -2.74 10.81 0.90
N VAL A 115 -2.60 11.51 -0.24
CA VAL A 115 -1.46 12.38 -0.54
C VAL A 115 -1.37 13.56 0.42
N VAL A 116 -2.50 14.21 0.73
CA VAL A 116 -2.55 15.34 1.67
C VAL A 116 -2.01 14.91 3.03
N TRP A 117 -2.51 13.80 3.57
CA TRP A 117 -2.03 13.30 4.85
C TRP A 117 -0.59 12.79 4.80
N ALA A 118 -0.20 12.05 3.76
CA ALA A 118 1.16 11.56 3.59
C ALA A 118 2.18 12.71 3.55
N ARG A 119 1.82 13.85 2.94
CA ARG A 119 2.66 15.05 2.88
C ARG A 119 2.61 15.86 4.19
N ALA A 120 1.42 16.11 4.72
CA ALA A 120 1.23 16.97 5.88
C ALA A 120 1.72 16.33 7.19
N ARG A 121 1.67 14.99 7.29
CA ARG A 121 1.94 14.25 8.54
C ARG A 121 3.02 13.18 8.39
N TYR A 122 3.74 13.18 7.27
CA TYR A 122 4.89 12.30 7.01
C TYR A 122 4.59 10.80 7.24
N THR A 123 3.39 10.35 6.87
CA THR A 123 2.96 8.96 7.08
C THR A 123 3.21 8.10 5.85
N ALA A 124 4.03 7.06 6.02
CA ALA A 124 4.34 6.11 4.97
C ALA A 124 3.11 5.27 4.58
N ALA A 125 2.26 4.88 5.54
CA ALA A 125 1.08 4.04 5.29
C ALA A 125 0.11 4.69 4.26
N LEU A 126 -0.13 5.99 4.36
CA LEU A 126 -0.95 6.69 3.35
C LEU A 126 -0.23 6.97 2.04
N THR A 127 1.09 6.77 1.97
CA THR A 127 1.80 6.74 0.67
C THR A 127 1.46 5.47 -0.09
N LEU A 128 1.36 4.33 0.59
CA LEU A 128 0.88 3.09 -0.03
C LEU A 128 -0.55 3.29 -0.54
N LEU A 129 -1.47 3.75 0.31
CA LEU A 129 -2.86 3.95 -0.09
C LEU A 129 -3.00 4.99 -1.21
N ALA A 130 -2.22 6.07 -1.20
CA ALA A 130 -2.17 7.01 -2.32
C ALA A 130 -1.73 6.34 -3.62
N ALA A 131 -0.69 5.50 -3.59
CA ALA A 131 -0.20 4.80 -4.78
C ALA A 131 -1.21 3.76 -5.29
N LEU A 132 -1.85 3.00 -4.40
CA LEU A 132 -2.89 2.03 -4.77
C LEU A 132 -4.12 2.71 -5.37
N SER A 133 -4.62 3.79 -4.75
CA SER A 133 -5.69 4.61 -5.33
C SER A 133 -5.27 5.22 -6.67
N GLY A 134 -4.00 5.64 -6.81
CA GLY A 134 -3.45 6.14 -8.07
C GLY A 134 -3.40 5.09 -9.18
N ILE A 135 -3.11 3.82 -8.87
CA ILE A 135 -3.21 2.72 -9.83
C ILE A 135 -4.66 2.58 -10.31
N VAL A 136 -5.62 2.47 -9.38
CA VAL A 136 -7.05 2.37 -9.72
C VAL A 136 -7.50 3.56 -10.57
N LEU A 137 -7.04 4.77 -10.25
CA LEU A 137 -7.31 5.98 -11.02
C LEU A 137 -6.83 5.86 -12.46
N VAL A 138 -5.61 5.41 -12.69
CA VAL A 138 -5.05 5.23 -14.04
C VAL A 138 -5.82 4.18 -14.84
N LEU A 139 -6.17 3.05 -14.22
CA LEU A 139 -6.93 1.99 -14.90
C LEU A 139 -8.34 2.47 -15.26
N SER A 140 -9.01 3.15 -14.32
CA SER A 140 -10.36 3.69 -14.54
C SER A 140 -10.35 4.79 -15.63
N ALA A 141 -9.30 5.62 -15.66
CA ALA A 141 -9.11 6.61 -16.71
C ALA A 141 -8.97 5.97 -18.09
N ALA A 142 -8.19 4.89 -18.20
CA ALA A 142 -8.06 4.17 -19.46
C ALA A 142 -9.39 3.56 -19.92
N GLU A 143 -10.17 2.99 -18.98
CA GLU A 143 -11.50 2.43 -19.26
C GLU A 143 -12.47 3.49 -19.77
N THR A 144 -12.47 4.69 -19.18
CA THR A 144 -13.30 5.80 -19.67
C THR A 144 -12.92 6.30 -21.06
N VAL A 145 -11.68 6.09 -21.50
CA VAL A 145 -11.18 6.60 -22.80
C VAL A 145 -11.32 5.56 -23.92
N GLY A 146 -11.22 4.26 -23.64
CA GLY A 146 -11.17 3.29 -24.74
C GLY A 146 -11.22 1.81 -24.37
N ASP A 147 -11.95 1.43 -23.31
CA ASP A 147 -12.25 0.03 -22.92
C ASP A 147 -11.09 -0.96 -23.21
N PRO A 148 -9.99 -0.86 -22.43
CA PRO A 148 -8.76 -1.55 -22.77
C PRO A 148 -8.93 -3.07 -22.67
N SER A 149 -8.43 -3.79 -23.67
CA SER A 149 -8.29 -5.26 -23.59
C SER A 149 -7.49 -5.70 -22.35
N PRO A 150 -7.59 -6.97 -21.91
CA PRO A 150 -6.79 -7.49 -20.80
C PRO A 150 -5.28 -7.24 -20.96
N ALA A 151 -4.74 -7.40 -22.17
CA ALA A 151 -3.35 -7.08 -22.49
C ALA A 151 -3.05 -5.57 -22.39
N GLY A 152 -4.05 -4.71 -22.62
CA GLY A 152 -3.99 -3.27 -22.35
C GLY A 152 -3.85 -2.97 -20.86
N TYR A 153 -4.71 -3.55 -20.01
CA TYR A 153 -4.61 -3.40 -18.56
C TYR A 153 -3.25 -3.87 -18.00
N ARG A 154 -2.72 -5.01 -18.47
CA ARG A 154 -1.38 -5.50 -18.05
C ARG A 154 -0.27 -4.51 -18.39
N ARG A 155 -0.31 -3.90 -19.58
CA ARG A 155 0.65 -2.85 -19.99
C ARG A 155 0.54 -1.59 -19.13
N LEU A 156 -0.68 -1.17 -18.78
CA LEU A 156 -0.88 -0.03 -17.87
C LEU A 156 -0.37 -0.31 -16.46
N LEU A 157 -0.63 -1.50 -15.93
CA LEU A 157 -0.08 -1.95 -14.64
C LEU A 157 1.45 -1.99 -14.67
N LEU A 158 2.07 -2.45 -15.76
CA LEU A 158 3.51 -2.42 -15.94
C LEU A 158 4.07 -1.00 -15.90
N VAL A 159 3.43 -0.05 -16.62
CA VAL A 159 3.81 1.36 -16.57
C VAL A 159 3.72 1.90 -15.14
N CYS A 160 2.63 1.60 -14.43
CA CYS A 160 2.48 1.99 -13.03
C CYS A 160 3.58 1.40 -12.14
N ALA A 161 3.86 0.11 -12.26
CA ALA A 161 4.90 -0.59 -11.51
C ALA A 161 6.28 0.05 -11.73
N VAL A 162 6.65 0.30 -13.00
CA VAL A 162 7.92 0.94 -13.36
C VAL A 162 8.01 2.35 -12.78
N VAL A 163 6.98 3.18 -12.97
CA VAL A 163 6.97 4.55 -12.43
C VAL A 163 7.10 4.54 -10.90
N LEU A 164 6.33 3.69 -10.21
CA LEU A 164 6.37 3.58 -8.75
C LEU A 164 7.74 3.09 -8.25
N ALA A 165 8.35 2.11 -8.92
CA ALA A 165 9.68 1.62 -8.59
C ALA A 165 10.75 2.71 -8.79
N LEU A 166 10.69 3.46 -9.89
CA LEU A 166 11.62 4.57 -10.14
C LEU A 166 11.48 5.69 -9.09
N VAL A 167 10.24 6.04 -8.71
CA VAL A 167 9.99 7.03 -7.65
C VAL A 167 10.45 6.50 -6.28
N ALA A 168 10.29 5.20 -6.01
CA ALA A 168 10.82 4.56 -4.81
C ALA A 168 12.35 4.71 -4.74
N LEU A 169 13.07 4.35 -5.82
CA LEU A 169 14.52 4.50 -5.91
C LEU A 169 14.97 5.96 -5.73
N ALA A 170 14.30 6.91 -6.39
CA ALA A 170 14.61 8.34 -6.28
C ALA A 170 14.37 8.92 -4.86
N ARG A 171 13.61 8.22 -4.02
CA ARG A 171 13.29 8.63 -2.65
C ARG A 171 13.97 7.77 -1.58
N ARG A 172 14.69 6.72 -1.96
CA ARG A 172 15.29 5.73 -1.06
C ARG A 172 16.09 6.39 0.07
N ASP A 173 17.02 7.29 -0.30
CA ASP A 173 17.93 7.91 0.68
C ASP A 173 17.28 9.04 1.49
N ARG A 174 16.31 9.74 0.89
CA ARG A 174 15.69 10.93 1.51
C ARG A 174 14.52 10.58 2.42
N ARG A 175 13.75 9.55 2.06
CA ARG A 175 12.48 9.16 2.69
C ARG A 175 12.30 7.64 2.62
N PRO A 176 13.14 6.85 3.31
CA PRO A 176 13.19 5.39 3.15
C PRO A 176 11.84 4.72 3.39
N ALA A 177 11.11 5.13 4.45
CA ALA A 177 9.79 4.59 4.74
C ALA A 177 8.76 4.84 3.61
N HIS A 178 8.80 6.01 2.97
CA HIS A 178 7.91 6.31 1.82
C HIS A 178 8.35 5.53 0.57
N ALA A 179 9.66 5.40 0.34
CA ALA A 179 10.21 4.62 -0.76
C ALA A 179 9.78 3.14 -0.66
N ALA A 180 9.85 2.55 0.53
CA ALA A 180 9.41 1.18 0.76
C ALA A 180 7.93 0.97 0.44
N GLN A 181 7.07 1.93 0.76
CA GLN A 181 5.63 1.84 0.46
C GLN A 181 5.32 2.02 -1.04
N LEU A 182 6.12 2.80 -1.76
CA LEU A 182 6.04 2.88 -3.22
C LEU A 182 6.53 1.59 -3.88
N ALA A 183 7.60 0.97 -3.35
CA ALA A 183 8.06 -0.34 -3.79
C ALA A 183 6.99 -1.42 -3.55
N ASN A 184 6.32 -1.42 -2.38
CA ASN A 184 5.17 -2.29 -2.13
C ASN A 184 4.06 -2.09 -3.17
N ALA A 185 3.70 -0.85 -3.48
CA ALA A 185 2.67 -0.57 -4.48
C ALA A 185 3.08 -1.04 -5.89
N ALA A 186 4.36 -0.89 -6.26
CA ALA A 186 4.89 -1.45 -7.50
C ALA A 186 4.80 -2.98 -7.52
N GLY A 187 5.11 -3.64 -6.40
CA GLY A 187 4.95 -5.08 -6.23
C GLY A 187 3.50 -5.53 -6.37
N VAL A 188 2.55 -4.81 -5.75
CA VAL A 188 1.11 -5.08 -5.90
C VAL A 188 0.65 -4.92 -7.35
N ALA A 189 1.18 -3.92 -8.08
CA ALA A 189 0.88 -3.77 -9.50
C ALA A 189 1.39 -4.96 -10.33
N VAL A 190 2.58 -5.49 -10.03
CA VAL A 190 3.09 -6.71 -10.67
C VAL A 190 2.27 -7.94 -10.28
N GLY A 191 1.92 -8.08 -9.00
CA GLY A 191 1.04 -9.17 -8.54
C GLY A 191 -0.32 -9.15 -9.22
N ALA A 192 -0.92 -7.97 -9.42
CA ALA A 192 -2.15 -7.83 -10.18
C ALA A 192 -2.02 -8.31 -11.64
N ILE A 193 -0.85 -8.12 -12.28
CA ILE A 193 -0.58 -8.68 -13.61
C ILE A 193 -0.59 -10.21 -13.56
N LEU A 194 0.11 -10.82 -12.59
CA LEU A 194 0.18 -12.28 -12.41
C LEU A 194 -1.20 -12.87 -12.08
N ALA A 195 -1.91 -12.27 -11.13
CA ALA A 195 -3.25 -12.66 -10.74
C ALA A 195 -4.24 -12.60 -11.92
N SER A 196 -4.13 -11.58 -12.80
CA SER A 196 -4.99 -11.48 -13.98
C SER A 196 -4.88 -12.70 -14.91
N ALA A 197 -3.68 -13.29 -15.00
CA ALA A 197 -3.47 -14.50 -15.78
C ALA A 197 -3.83 -15.78 -15.03
N ALA A 198 -3.58 -15.83 -13.71
CA ALA A 198 -3.98 -16.95 -12.88
C ALA A 198 -5.52 -17.13 -12.90
N LEU A 199 -6.29 -16.04 -12.89
CA LEU A 199 -7.75 -16.09 -12.98
C LEU A 199 -8.25 -16.62 -14.33
N GLU A 200 -7.59 -16.24 -15.44
CA GLU A 200 -7.83 -16.85 -16.76
C GLU A 200 -7.56 -18.38 -16.72
N GLY A 201 -6.50 -18.79 -16.02
CA GLY A 201 -6.14 -20.20 -15.80
C GLY A 201 -7.10 -20.99 -14.90
N VAL A 202 -7.65 -20.40 -13.83
CA VAL A 202 -8.65 -21.06 -12.98
C VAL A 202 -9.95 -21.29 -13.73
N GLY A 203 -10.37 -20.32 -14.55
CA GLY A 203 -11.49 -20.50 -15.48
C GLY A 203 -11.26 -21.66 -16.45
N PHE A 204 -10.01 -21.91 -16.86
CA PHE A 204 -9.62 -23.05 -17.68
C PHE A 204 -9.64 -24.39 -16.91
N LEU A 205 -9.14 -24.44 -15.67
CA LEU A 205 -9.20 -25.66 -14.83
C LEU A 205 -10.63 -26.09 -14.53
N LEU A 206 -11.53 -25.13 -14.27
CA LEU A 206 -12.97 -25.40 -14.11
C LEU A 206 -13.62 -25.90 -15.42
N ARG A 207 -13.10 -25.51 -16.60
CA ARG A 207 -13.52 -26.06 -17.90
C ARG A 207 -12.96 -27.45 -18.16
N LEU A 208 -11.76 -27.78 -17.72
CA LEU A 208 -11.24 -29.16 -17.76
C LEU A 208 -12.07 -30.13 -16.90
N ALA A 209 -12.76 -29.62 -15.87
CA ALA A 209 -13.69 -30.38 -15.05
C ALA A 209 -15.09 -30.63 -15.70
N GLY A 210 -15.28 -30.34 -16.99
CA GLY A 210 -16.50 -30.71 -17.74
C GLY A 210 -17.09 -29.64 -18.68
N GLY A 211 -16.40 -28.54 -18.95
CA GLY A 211 -16.77 -27.50 -19.90
C GLY A 211 -16.27 -27.76 -21.34
N PRO A 212 -16.88 -27.13 -22.37
CA PRO A 212 -16.51 -27.35 -23.77
C PRO A 212 -15.05 -26.97 -24.04
N ALA A 213 -14.31 -27.89 -24.68
CA ALA A 213 -12.89 -27.79 -24.96
C ALA A 213 -12.61 -26.80 -26.10
N GLY A 214 -12.40 -25.54 -25.75
CA GLY A 214 -11.66 -24.59 -26.59
C GLY A 214 -10.22 -24.52 -26.11
N GLY A 215 -9.25 -24.73 -27.00
CA GLY A 215 -7.82 -24.57 -26.71
C GLY A 215 -7.51 -23.11 -26.38
N VAL A 216 -7.49 -22.78 -25.10
CA VAL A 216 -7.00 -21.49 -24.61
C VAL A 216 -5.57 -21.75 -24.17
N GLU A 217 -4.61 -21.14 -24.86
CA GLU A 217 -3.24 -21.07 -24.36
C GLU A 217 -3.26 -20.28 -23.05
N VAL A 218 -3.20 -21.00 -21.93
CA VAL A 218 -2.97 -20.42 -20.61
C VAL A 218 -1.48 -20.17 -20.52
N GLY A 219 -1.07 -18.91 -20.63
CA GLY A 219 0.33 -18.54 -20.53
C GLY A 219 0.45 -17.02 -20.58
N LEU A 220 1.19 -16.46 -19.64
CA LEU A 220 1.52 -15.04 -19.68
C LEU A 220 2.55 -14.76 -20.78
N GLY A 221 3.36 -15.76 -21.13
CA GLY A 221 4.49 -15.64 -22.02
C GLY A 221 5.74 -15.24 -21.24
N THR A 222 6.88 -15.71 -21.71
CA THR A 222 8.16 -15.67 -20.99
C THR A 222 8.53 -14.30 -20.44
N GLY A 223 8.23 -13.21 -21.15
CA GLY A 223 8.57 -11.85 -20.67
C GLY A 223 7.90 -11.47 -19.36
N TRP A 224 6.65 -11.86 -19.16
CA TRP A 224 5.86 -11.54 -17.96
C TRP A 224 6.21 -12.46 -16.79
N GLU A 225 6.53 -13.73 -17.08
CA GLU A 225 7.07 -14.65 -16.09
C GLU A 225 8.40 -14.11 -15.54
N LEU A 226 9.31 -13.66 -16.41
CA LEU A 226 10.58 -13.05 -15.99
C LEU A 226 10.35 -11.77 -15.17
N LEU A 227 9.37 -10.95 -15.54
CA LEU A 227 8.97 -9.76 -14.78
C LEU A 227 8.55 -10.13 -13.34
N GLY A 228 7.65 -11.11 -13.19
CA GLY A 228 7.17 -11.55 -11.88
C GLY A 228 8.30 -12.06 -10.99
N LEU A 229 9.19 -12.88 -11.56
CA LEU A 229 10.37 -13.40 -10.88
C LEU A 229 11.32 -12.29 -10.43
N ALA A 230 11.66 -11.37 -11.35
CA ALA A 230 12.56 -10.26 -11.09
C ALA A 230 11.99 -9.29 -10.04
N ALA A 231 10.70 -8.97 -10.12
CA ALA A 231 10.02 -8.12 -9.15
C ALA A 231 9.97 -8.77 -7.76
N GLY A 232 9.61 -10.06 -7.69
CA GLY A 232 9.55 -10.81 -6.45
C GLY A 232 10.89 -10.85 -5.72
N PHE A 233 11.96 -11.30 -6.40
CA PHE A 233 13.29 -11.28 -5.83
C PHE A 233 13.80 -9.87 -5.54
N GLY A 234 13.54 -8.91 -6.42
CA GLY A 234 13.92 -7.51 -6.25
C GLY A 234 13.32 -6.90 -4.99
N LEU A 235 12.07 -7.19 -4.67
CA LEU A 235 11.40 -6.73 -3.45
C LEU A 235 11.91 -7.39 -2.19
N VAL A 236 12.18 -8.70 -2.23
CA VAL A 236 12.82 -9.42 -1.11
C VAL A 236 14.21 -8.84 -0.84
N ALA A 237 15.02 -8.65 -1.89
CA ALA A 237 16.34 -8.05 -1.79
C ALA A 237 16.26 -6.60 -1.27
N TYR A 238 15.35 -5.79 -1.81
CA TYR A 238 15.11 -4.41 -1.35
C TYR A 238 14.77 -4.36 0.14
N GLY A 239 13.81 -5.19 0.59
CA GLY A 239 13.41 -5.22 1.99
C GLY A 239 14.47 -5.79 2.93
N ALA A 240 15.32 -6.70 2.45
CA ALA A 240 16.45 -7.22 3.21
C ALA A 240 17.58 -6.19 3.38
N VAL A 241 17.89 -5.43 2.32
CA VAL A 241 18.94 -4.40 2.35
C VAL A 241 18.52 -3.16 3.14
N ASP A 242 17.26 -2.72 3.00
CA ASP A 242 16.74 -1.52 3.65
C ASP A 242 16.00 -1.81 4.98
N GLU A 243 16.10 -3.04 5.49
CA GLU A 243 15.47 -3.49 6.76
C GLU A 243 13.95 -3.21 6.84
N HIS A 244 13.26 -3.32 5.70
CA HIS A 244 11.83 -3.08 5.58
C HIS A 244 11.06 -4.39 5.34
N ARG A 245 10.27 -4.80 6.33
CA ARG A 245 9.46 -6.05 6.27
C ARG A 245 8.40 -6.05 5.17
N GLY A 246 7.82 -4.87 4.86
CA GLY A 246 6.75 -4.75 3.87
C GLY A 246 7.15 -5.28 2.49
N PRO A 247 8.22 -4.76 1.88
CA PRO A 247 8.71 -5.25 0.59
C PRO A 247 9.04 -6.74 0.59
N VAL A 248 9.59 -7.28 1.69
CA VAL A 248 9.84 -8.72 1.81
C VAL A 248 8.55 -9.52 1.69
N VAL A 249 7.50 -9.16 2.44
CA VAL A 249 6.21 -9.87 2.40
C VAL A 249 5.56 -9.76 1.02
N VAL A 250 5.54 -8.57 0.42
CA VAL A 250 4.98 -8.37 -0.93
C VAL A 250 5.77 -9.17 -1.96
N GLY A 251 7.10 -9.18 -1.89
CA GLY A 251 7.95 -9.97 -2.77
C GLY A 251 7.68 -11.46 -2.67
N ILE A 252 7.49 -12.00 -1.46
CA ILE A 252 7.12 -13.41 -1.24
C ILE A 252 5.76 -13.72 -1.89
N VAL A 253 4.76 -12.85 -1.73
CA VAL A 253 3.44 -13.03 -2.37
C VAL A 253 3.57 -13.04 -3.89
N VAL A 254 4.31 -12.10 -4.48
CA VAL A 254 4.55 -12.05 -5.93
C VAL A 254 5.26 -13.32 -6.42
N LEU A 255 6.24 -13.84 -5.67
CA LEU A 255 6.91 -15.10 -6.00
C LEU A 255 5.95 -16.30 -5.90
N ALA A 256 5.05 -16.32 -4.91
CA ALA A 256 4.04 -17.36 -4.78
C ALA A 256 3.05 -17.34 -5.95
N GLU A 257 2.56 -16.16 -6.35
CA GLU A 257 1.71 -15.98 -7.54
C GLU A 257 2.44 -16.41 -8.81
N TRP A 258 3.73 -16.07 -8.94
CA TRP A 258 4.56 -16.49 -10.06
C TRP A 258 4.68 -18.02 -10.15
N LEU A 259 4.87 -18.71 -9.02
CA LEU A 259 4.90 -20.18 -8.97
C LEU A 259 3.59 -20.79 -9.45
N LEU A 260 2.44 -20.18 -9.13
CA LEU A 260 1.13 -20.63 -9.59
C LEU A 260 0.97 -20.48 -11.11
N VAL A 261 1.44 -19.37 -11.68
CA VAL A 261 1.40 -19.13 -13.13
C VAL A 261 2.28 -20.14 -13.87
N VAL A 262 3.57 -20.21 -13.53
CA VAL A 262 4.54 -21.06 -14.23
C VAL A 262 4.26 -22.56 -14.04
N GLY A 263 3.69 -22.94 -12.89
CA GLY A 263 3.27 -24.31 -12.64
C GLY A 263 2.12 -24.78 -13.53
N ALA A 264 1.29 -23.85 -14.03
CA ALA A 264 0.11 -24.18 -14.83
C ALA A 264 0.44 -24.32 -16.33
N ASP A 265 1.39 -23.54 -16.84
CA ASP A 265 1.72 -23.48 -18.27
C ASP A 265 2.96 -24.32 -18.66
N GLY A 266 3.70 -24.85 -17.68
CA GLY A 266 4.95 -25.58 -17.93
C GLY A 266 6.05 -24.66 -18.49
N GLY A 267 5.89 -23.34 -18.33
CA GLY A 267 6.79 -22.31 -18.80
C GLY A 267 8.17 -22.42 -18.18
N LEU A 268 9.14 -21.74 -18.80
CA LEU A 268 10.51 -21.62 -18.30
C LEU A 268 11.26 -22.94 -18.06
N VAL A 269 11.20 -23.86 -19.04
CA VAL A 269 11.97 -25.11 -19.04
C VAL A 269 13.46 -24.84 -18.77
N GLY A 270 13.95 -25.27 -17.59
CA GLY A 270 15.34 -25.10 -17.15
C GLY A 270 15.57 -24.07 -16.03
N TRP A 271 14.59 -23.21 -15.73
CA TRP A 271 14.70 -22.23 -14.64
C TRP A 271 14.88 -22.83 -13.25
N PRO A 272 14.29 -24.00 -12.90
CA PRO A 272 14.58 -24.63 -11.62
C PRO A 272 16.09 -24.88 -11.40
N LEU A 273 16.83 -25.23 -12.46
CA LEU A 273 18.29 -25.40 -12.38
C LEU A 273 19.01 -24.06 -12.23
N VAL A 274 18.57 -23.02 -12.94
CA VAL A 274 19.12 -21.65 -12.81
C VAL A 274 18.91 -21.12 -11.39
N LEU A 275 17.71 -21.31 -10.82
CA LEU A 275 17.39 -20.92 -9.45
C LEU A 275 18.18 -21.75 -8.43
N ALA A 276 18.33 -23.06 -8.63
CA ALA A 276 19.15 -23.91 -7.78
C ALA A 276 20.63 -23.48 -7.78
N ALA A 277 21.20 -23.25 -8.97
CA ALA A 277 22.58 -22.79 -9.12
C ALA A 277 22.78 -21.39 -8.51
N GLY A 278 21.86 -20.45 -8.80
CA GLY A 278 21.90 -19.09 -8.29
C GLY A 278 21.76 -19.03 -6.77
N SER A 279 20.81 -19.76 -6.19
CA SER A 279 20.62 -19.83 -4.74
C SER A 279 21.84 -20.47 -4.04
N LEU A 280 22.37 -21.58 -4.55
CA LEU A 280 23.57 -22.20 -4.00
C LEU A 280 24.76 -21.24 -4.06
N PHE A 281 24.95 -20.55 -5.18
CA PHE A 281 26.00 -19.55 -5.33
C PHE A 281 25.86 -18.42 -4.29
N LEU A 282 24.67 -17.83 -4.16
CA LEU A 282 24.42 -16.75 -3.19
C LEU A 282 24.62 -17.22 -1.74
N LEU A 283 24.22 -18.46 -1.40
CA LEU A 283 24.45 -19.04 -0.08
C LEU A 283 25.94 -19.23 0.20
N VAL A 284 26.70 -19.77 -0.76
CA VAL A 284 28.16 -19.93 -0.62
C VAL A 284 28.85 -18.58 -0.44
N VAL A 285 28.44 -17.56 -1.19
CA VAL A 285 28.98 -16.20 -1.07
C VAL A 285 28.59 -15.58 0.29
N GLY A 286 27.34 -15.74 0.72
CA GLY A 286 26.82 -15.17 1.97
C GLY A 286 27.38 -15.83 3.23
N LEU A 287 27.77 -17.11 3.17
CA LEU A 287 28.40 -17.84 4.27
C LEU A 287 29.92 -17.59 4.36
N ARG A 288 30.50 -16.83 3.42
CA ARG A 288 31.92 -16.50 3.45
C ARG A 288 32.21 -15.69 4.73
N PRO A 289 33.24 -16.05 5.52
CA PRO A 289 33.61 -15.31 6.72
C PRO A 289 33.82 -13.83 6.41
N ALA A 290 33.04 -12.97 7.06
CA ALA A 290 33.21 -11.53 6.94
C ALA A 290 34.34 -11.08 7.86
N THR A 291 35.25 -10.23 7.34
CA THR A 291 36.19 -9.50 8.18
C THR A 291 35.38 -8.68 9.19
N PRO A 292 35.72 -8.68 10.50
CA PRO A 292 35.03 -7.86 11.48
C PRO A 292 35.01 -6.40 10.99
N LEU A 293 33.83 -5.78 11.04
CA LEU A 293 33.74 -4.35 10.78
C LEU A 293 34.66 -3.62 11.77
N PRO A 294 35.40 -2.58 11.32
CA PRO A 294 36.11 -1.71 12.25
C PRO A 294 35.14 -1.25 13.34
N PRO A 295 35.59 -1.10 14.60
CA PRO A 295 34.73 -0.57 15.64
C PRO A 295 34.13 0.75 15.16
N PRO A 296 32.84 1.01 15.45
CA PRO A 296 32.24 2.29 15.10
C PRO A 296 33.13 3.41 15.65
N PRO A 297 33.34 4.51 14.91
CA PRO A 297 34.07 5.65 15.45
C PRO A 297 33.42 5.99 16.80
N GLY A 298 34.24 6.05 17.86
CA GLY A 298 33.74 6.30 19.20
C GLY A 298 32.83 7.52 19.19
N GLU A 299 31.74 7.47 19.97
CA GLU A 299 30.98 8.69 20.24
C GLU A 299 31.98 9.79 20.58
N PRO A 300 31.87 10.99 19.97
CA PRO A 300 32.68 12.10 20.42
C PRO A 300 32.52 12.17 21.93
N ASP A 301 33.65 12.15 22.64
CA ASP A 301 33.72 12.21 24.10
C ASP A 301 33.04 13.52 24.51
N LEU A 302 31.71 13.46 24.67
CA LEU A 302 30.92 14.59 25.09
C LEU A 302 31.33 14.78 26.54
N PRO A 303 31.93 15.91 26.92
CA PRO A 303 32.34 16.11 28.30
C PRO A 303 31.14 15.84 29.21
N ASP A 304 31.35 14.97 30.21
CA ASP A 304 30.37 14.63 31.26
C ASP A 304 29.83 15.86 32.01
N THR A 305 30.46 17.01 31.82
CA THR A 305 29.98 18.29 32.30
C THR A 305 28.71 18.66 31.55
N PRO A 306 27.51 18.62 32.18
CA PRO A 306 26.35 19.24 31.59
C PRO A 306 26.72 20.69 31.28
N LEU A 307 26.65 21.07 30.00
CA LEU A 307 26.80 22.46 29.59
C LEU A 307 25.85 23.28 30.48
N PRO A 308 26.35 24.24 31.27
CA PRO A 308 25.51 25.03 32.15
C PRO A 308 24.47 25.71 31.26
N LEU A 309 23.20 25.31 31.41
CA LEU A 309 22.10 25.86 30.62
C LEU A 309 22.03 27.36 30.92
N PRO A 310 22.33 28.26 29.96
CA PRO A 310 22.52 29.69 30.22
C PRO A 310 21.25 30.44 30.67
N TRP A 311 20.11 29.75 30.75
CA TRP A 311 18.81 30.35 31.07
C TRP A 311 18.26 30.02 32.46
N ARG A 312 18.96 29.24 33.30
CA ARG A 312 18.57 29.09 34.72
C ARG A 312 19.05 30.30 35.53
N ARG A 313 18.49 31.47 35.22
CA ARG A 313 18.54 32.63 36.12
C ARG A 313 17.48 32.41 37.18
N ASP A 314 17.95 32.08 38.38
CA ASP A 314 17.15 32.08 39.59
C ASP A 314 16.45 33.44 39.69
N ARG A 315 15.12 33.41 39.63
CA ARG A 315 14.28 34.56 39.98
C ARG A 315 14.06 34.49 41.48
N SER A 316 14.90 35.19 42.23
CA SER A 316 14.59 35.71 43.57
C SER A 316 13.65 36.91 43.47
#